data_AF-F0ZNK6-F1
#
_entry.id   AF-F0ZNK6-F1
#
_cell.length_a   1.000
_cell.length_b   1.000
_cell.length_c   1.000
_cell.angle_alpha   90.00
_cell.angle_beta   90.00
_cell.angle_gamma   90.00
#
_symmetry.space_group_name_H-M   'P 1'
#
loop_
_entity.id
_entity.type
_entity.pdbx_description
1 polymer ?
#
loop_
_entity_poly.entity_id
_entity_poly.type
_entity_poly.pdbx_seq_one_letter_code
_entity_poly.pdbx_strand_id
1 'polypeptide(L)'
;MDNYYTCVFSQARYSDQQREKQIPEFIIENKKKCQFFFLPKYPIIQLEEQLVLKDGNEISKDLFICPICQDLMTSVLQCEYCSNICCFNCWEKLISSNRPKCFFCRHYGITIKKLHNNLFYKKIFDQLMFKCCNQDCNLMFPYDHYYYHCCNKCEHRLLSCGLCNQTLKYSKIETHVDECLKVDGKCSYCNKKMDRVSFINNHHDKICPKFKLNL
;
A
#
# COMPACT_ATOMS: atom_id res chain seq x y z
N MET A 1 -9.32 18.01 12.93
CA MET A 1 -9.11 16.55 13.00
C MET A 1 -8.40 16.17 11.73
N ASP A 2 -7.09 16.28 11.80
CA ASP A 2 -6.26 16.50 10.62
C ASP A 2 -5.54 15.20 10.29
N ASN A 3 -5.92 14.60 9.17
CA ASN A 3 -5.32 13.35 8.70
C ASN A 3 -3.93 13.65 8.12
N TYR A 4 -2.90 13.56 8.96
CA TYR A 4 -1.50 13.63 8.56
C TYR A 4 -1.13 12.41 7.70
N TYR A 5 -1.26 12.54 6.38
CA TYR A 5 -0.64 11.61 5.44
C TYR A 5 0.86 11.91 5.34
N THR A 6 1.68 11.05 5.92
CA THR A 6 3.15 11.19 5.93
C THR A 6 3.74 10.98 4.54
N CYS A 7 4.08 12.08 3.88
CA CYS A 7 4.81 12.08 2.61
C CYS A 7 6.30 11.79 2.84
N VAL A 8 6.84 10.77 2.17
CA VAL A 8 8.27 10.42 2.24
C VAL A 8 8.93 10.57 0.86
N PHE A 9 9.68 11.66 0.68
CA PHE A 9 10.64 11.90 -0.42
C PHE A 9 12.02 11.27 -0.07
N SER A 10 13.04 11.05 -0.93
CA SER A 10 13.34 11.26 -2.37
C SER A 10 14.30 10.11 -2.82
N GLN A 11 15.01 10.04 -3.96
CA GLN A 11 15.23 10.89 -5.15
C GLN A 11 15.69 10.01 -6.34
N ALA A 12 15.55 10.46 -7.58
CA ALA A 12 16.35 10.00 -8.74
C ALA A 12 16.39 11.10 -9.82
N ARG A 13 17.49 11.19 -10.59
CA ARG A 13 17.75 12.21 -11.63
C ARG A 13 18.00 11.56 -13.00
N TYR A 14 17.98 12.39 -14.05
CA TYR A 14 18.45 12.15 -15.44
C TYR A 14 17.57 11.21 -16.29
N SER A 15 17.53 11.34 -17.63
CA SER A 15 18.16 12.31 -18.57
C SER A 15 17.27 12.53 -19.81
N ASP A 16 17.46 13.66 -20.50
CA ASP A 16 16.85 13.93 -21.80
C ASP A 16 17.40 13.02 -22.91
N GLN A 17 16.52 12.59 -23.84
CA GLN A 17 16.63 12.83 -25.29
C GLN A 17 15.64 11.95 -26.08
N GLN A 18 14.75 12.57 -26.86
CA GLN A 18 14.82 12.55 -28.34
C GLN A 18 13.78 13.51 -28.93
N ARG A 19 14.11 14.13 -30.07
CA ARG A 19 13.23 15.05 -30.80
C ARG A 19 12.67 14.35 -32.03
N GLU A 20 11.38 14.48 -32.29
CA GLU A 20 10.87 14.38 -33.67
C GLU A 20 9.54 15.15 -33.85
N LYS A 21 9.51 16.01 -34.89
CA LYS A 21 8.38 16.82 -35.40
C LYS A 21 7.72 17.80 -34.40
N GLN A 22 7.76 19.09 -34.73
CA GLN A 22 7.21 20.19 -33.93
C GLN A 22 5.67 20.20 -33.91
N ILE A 23 5.09 19.31 -33.10
CA ILE A 23 3.78 19.55 -32.49
C ILE A 23 3.99 20.58 -31.37
N PRO A 24 3.11 21.59 -31.20
CA PRO A 24 3.21 22.57 -30.12
C PRO A 24 3.45 21.94 -28.74
N GLU A 25 4.57 22.31 -28.10
CA GLU A 25 4.98 21.70 -26.83
C GLU A 25 4.04 22.08 -25.67
N PHE A 26 3.36 21.07 -25.12
CA PHE A 26 2.65 21.15 -23.84
C PHE A 26 3.63 20.86 -22.71
N ILE A 27 4.02 21.89 -21.96
CA ILE A 27 5.04 21.76 -20.91
C ILE A 27 4.36 21.39 -19.59
N ILE A 28 4.58 20.17 -19.10
CA ILE A 28 4.08 19.70 -17.79
C ILE A 28 4.84 20.43 -16.68
N GLU A 29 4.14 21.20 -15.84
CA GLU A 29 4.79 22.02 -14.80
C GLU A 29 5.18 21.25 -13.54
N ASN A 30 4.57 20.09 -13.26
CA ASN A 30 4.74 19.38 -11.99
C ASN A 30 4.91 17.86 -12.17
N LYS A 31 6.09 17.41 -12.65
CA LYS A 31 6.48 15.98 -12.67
C LYS A 31 6.71 15.34 -11.27
N LYS A 32 6.12 15.88 -10.19
CA LYS A 32 6.32 15.37 -8.81
C LYS A 32 5.51 14.09 -8.58
N LYS A 33 6.17 12.95 -8.86
CA LYS A 33 5.67 11.55 -8.87
C LYS A 33 4.71 11.12 -7.74
N CYS A 34 4.70 11.77 -6.58
CA CYS A 34 3.87 11.38 -5.43
C CYS A 34 2.71 12.31 -5.07
N GLN A 35 2.53 13.47 -5.72
CA GLN A 35 1.51 14.45 -5.25
C GLN A 35 0.07 14.11 -5.63
N PHE A 36 -0.13 13.19 -6.58
CA PHE A 36 -1.45 12.85 -7.10
C PHE A 36 -1.81 11.36 -6.95
N PHE A 37 -0.88 10.49 -6.57
CA PHE A 37 -1.18 9.05 -6.52
C PHE A 37 -1.61 8.63 -5.12
N PHE A 38 -2.82 8.07 -5.03
CA PHE A 38 -3.33 7.49 -3.81
C PHE A 38 -3.10 5.99 -3.81
N LEU A 39 -2.65 5.46 -2.66
CA LEU A 39 -2.87 4.05 -2.36
C LEU A 39 -4.39 3.82 -2.35
N PRO A 40 -4.91 2.76 -3.01
CA PRO A 40 -6.26 2.32 -2.72
C PRO A 40 -6.38 2.05 -1.22
N LYS A 41 -7.59 2.22 -0.64
CA LYS A 41 -7.85 1.83 0.75
C LYS A 41 -7.26 0.43 0.95
N TYR A 42 -6.35 0.30 1.92
CA TYR A 42 -5.46 -0.86 2.04
C TYR A 42 -6.22 -2.16 1.76
N PRO A 43 -5.77 -3.00 0.82
CA PRO A 43 -6.41 -4.30 0.65
C PRO A 43 -6.39 -5.01 2.00
N ILE A 44 -7.50 -5.61 2.38
CA ILE A 44 -7.55 -6.50 3.54
C ILE A 44 -6.70 -7.71 3.15
N ILE A 45 -5.42 -7.70 3.55
CA ILE A 45 -4.50 -8.77 3.22
C ILE A 45 -4.86 -9.96 4.10
N GLN A 46 -5.40 -11.00 3.49
CA GLN A 46 -5.51 -12.33 4.10
C GLN A 46 -4.11 -12.95 4.12
N LEU A 47 -3.41 -12.74 5.25
CA LEU A 47 -2.01 -13.13 5.44
C LEU A 47 -1.84 -14.65 5.47
N GLU A 48 -2.92 -15.38 5.76
CA GLU A 48 -3.01 -16.83 5.80
C GLU A 48 -2.79 -17.43 4.39
N GLU A 49 -3.35 -16.78 3.37
CA GLU A 49 -3.19 -17.17 1.96
C GLU A 49 -1.74 -16.95 1.49
N GLN A 50 -1.13 -15.85 1.92
CA GLN A 50 0.23 -15.47 1.54
C GLN A 50 1.33 -16.26 2.25
N LEU A 51 0.97 -17.00 3.30
CA LEU A 51 1.91 -17.77 4.12
C LEU A 51 2.56 -18.93 3.34
N VAL A 52 3.89 -18.91 3.28
CA VAL A 52 4.76 -19.95 2.73
C VAL A 52 5.68 -20.46 3.84
N LEU A 53 5.71 -21.79 4.03
CA LEU A 53 6.61 -22.45 4.97
C LEU A 53 7.99 -22.64 4.31
N LYS A 54 9.07 -22.41 5.07
CA LYS A 54 10.42 -22.77 4.63
C LYS A 54 10.62 -24.28 4.72
N ASP A 55 11.00 -24.87 3.58
CA ASP A 55 11.67 -26.16 3.41
C ASP A 55 11.18 -27.32 4.31
N GLY A 56 10.27 -28.13 3.77
CA GLY A 56 10.04 -29.53 4.16
C GLY A 56 9.38 -29.81 5.51
N ASN A 57 9.25 -28.82 6.40
CA ASN A 57 8.54 -28.99 7.67
C ASN A 57 7.04 -28.73 7.50
N GLU A 58 6.22 -29.78 7.63
CA GLU A 58 4.74 -29.72 7.58
C GLU A 58 4.14 -29.09 8.86
N ILE A 59 4.48 -27.83 9.13
CA ILE A 59 3.87 -27.05 10.20
C ILE A 59 2.50 -26.58 9.71
N SER A 60 1.40 -27.13 10.23
CA SER A 60 0.05 -26.70 9.79
C SER A 60 -0.13 -25.19 9.94
N LYS A 61 -0.72 -24.56 8.92
CA LYS A 61 -1.09 -23.14 8.94
C LYS A 61 -2.02 -22.80 10.12
N ASP A 62 -2.86 -23.75 10.53
CA ASP A 62 -3.83 -23.60 11.63
C ASP A 62 -3.18 -23.23 12.96
N LEU A 63 -1.91 -23.60 13.17
CA LEU A 63 -1.13 -23.25 14.37
C LEU A 63 -0.91 -21.73 14.51
N PHE A 64 -1.07 -20.97 13.43
CA PHE A 64 -0.96 -19.52 13.38
C PHE A 64 -2.31 -18.82 13.28
N ILE A 65 -3.44 -19.54 13.26
CA ILE A 65 -4.78 -18.95 13.15
C ILE A 65 -5.39 -18.74 14.53
N CYS A 66 -5.98 -17.56 14.74
CA CYS A 66 -6.56 -17.16 16.02
C CYS A 66 -7.89 -17.89 16.25
N PRO A 67 -8.05 -18.71 17.31
CA PRO A 67 -9.30 -19.44 17.53
C PRO A 67 -10.53 -18.54 17.81
N ILE A 68 -10.33 -17.23 18.00
CA ILE A 68 -11.38 -16.26 18.33
C ILE A 68 -11.79 -15.43 17.10
N CYS A 69 -10.83 -14.86 16.35
CA CYS A 69 -11.14 -14.04 15.17
C CYS A 69 -10.96 -14.75 13.83
N GLN A 70 -10.35 -15.94 13.82
CA GLN A 70 -10.03 -16.74 12.62
C GLN A 70 -9.03 -16.08 11.64
N ASP A 71 -8.39 -14.98 12.04
CA ASP A 71 -7.28 -14.35 11.32
C ASP A 71 -5.91 -14.85 11.79
N LEU A 72 -4.86 -14.58 11.02
CA LEU A 72 -3.46 -14.80 11.42
C LEU A 72 -3.12 -14.10 12.76
N MET A 73 -2.57 -14.88 13.69
CA MET A 73 -2.19 -14.45 15.02
C MET A 73 -0.97 -13.54 15.03
N THR A 74 -1.22 -12.26 15.24
CA THR A 74 -0.21 -11.21 15.44
C THR A 74 -0.28 -10.69 16.87
N SER A 75 0.88 -10.30 17.45
CA SER A 75 1.01 -9.87 18.85
C SER A 75 0.35 -10.84 19.83
N VAL A 76 0.87 -12.07 19.90
CA VAL A 76 0.25 -13.20 20.59
C VAL A 76 0.51 -13.20 22.09
N LEU A 77 -0.57 -13.38 22.86
CA LEU A 77 -0.52 -13.65 24.29
C LEU A 77 -1.08 -15.03 24.63
N GLN A 78 -0.48 -15.64 25.64
CA GLN A 78 -0.80 -16.95 26.20
C GLN A 78 -1.49 -16.81 27.55
N CYS A 79 -2.50 -17.65 27.79
CA CYS A 79 -3.19 -17.74 29.07
C CYS A 79 -2.38 -18.55 30.09
N GLU A 80 -2.08 -17.96 31.24
CA GLU A 80 -1.33 -18.59 32.33
C GLU A 80 -1.94 -19.90 32.85
N TYR A 81 -3.27 -20.03 32.82
CA TYR A 81 -3.97 -21.18 33.40
C TYR A 81 -4.11 -22.38 32.47
N CYS A 82 -3.91 -22.23 31.16
CA CYS A 82 -4.17 -23.30 30.20
C CYS A 82 -3.28 -23.29 28.94
N SER A 83 -2.27 -22.42 28.89
CA SER A 83 -1.31 -22.28 27.79
C SER A 83 -1.89 -22.04 26.38
N ASN A 84 -3.20 -21.82 26.25
CA ASN A 84 -3.82 -21.47 24.98
C ASN A 84 -3.48 -20.03 24.60
N ILE A 85 -3.35 -19.79 23.29
CA ILE A 85 -2.92 -18.52 22.70
C ILE A 85 -4.02 -17.89 21.83
N CYS A 86 -4.02 -16.55 21.77
CA CYS A 86 -4.73 -15.78 20.75
C CYS A 86 -4.15 -14.35 20.64
N CYS A 87 -4.64 -13.57 19.67
CA CYS A 87 -4.20 -12.19 19.43
C CYS A 87 -4.44 -11.28 20.65
N PHE A 88 -3.54 -10.32 20.90
CA PHE A 88 -3.71 -9.26 21.89
C PHE A 88 -5.11 -8.60 21.84
N ASN A 89 -5.55 -8.16 20.65
CA ASN A 89 -6.87 -7.52 20.45
C ASN A 89 -8.06 -8.44 20.81
N CYS A 90 -7.88 -9.77 20.73
CA CYS A 90 -8.91 -10.72 21.16
C CYS A 90 -8.93 -10.86 22.68
N TRP A 91 -7.75 -10.88 23.32
CA TRP A 91 -7.64 -10.84 24.78
C TRP A 91 -8.22 -9.54 25.37
N GLU A 92 -7.94 -8.38 24.78
CA GLU A 92 -8.53 -7.11 25.23
C GLU A 92 -10.06 -7.17 25.22
N LYS A 93 -10.67 -7.61 24.11
CA LYS A 93 -12.14 -7.79 24.03
C LYS A 93 -12.71 -8.72 25.11
N LEU A 94 -12.00 -9.81 25.45
CA LEU A 94 -12.41 -10.71 26.53
C LEU A 94 -12.26 -10.05 27.92
N ILE A 95 -11.19 -9.28 28.13
CA ILE A 95 -10.86 -8.62 29.40
C ILE A 95 -11.77 -7.40 29.65
N SER A 96 -12.23 -6.71 28.61
CA SER A 96 -13.19 -5.60 28.69
C SER A 96 -14.64 -6.06 28.95
N SER A 97 -14.92 -7.37 29.00
CA SER A 97 -16.26 -7.88 29.28
C SER A 97 -16.65 -7.76 30.76
N ASN A 98 -17.95 -7.68 31.06
CA ASN A 98 -18.46 -7.58 32.45
C ASN A 98 -18.05 -8.74 33.37
N ARG A 99 -17.61 -9.88 32.82
CA ARG A 99 -17.10 -11.04 33.57
C ARG A 99 -15.91 -11.64 32.81
N PRO A 100 -14.71 -11.04 32.94
CA PRO A 100 -13.51 -11.47 32.22
C PRO A 100 -13.21 -12.94 32.48
N LYS A 101 -13.18 -13.74 31.42
CA LYS A 101 -12.86 -15.16 31.50
C LYS A 101 -12.08 -15.64 30.28
N CYS A 102 -11.23 -16.64 30.47
CA CYS A 102 -10.53 -17.29 29.38
C CYS A 102 -11.54 -17.92 28.42
N PHE A 103 -11.39 -17.67 27.11
CA PHE A 103 -12.25 -18.29 26.10
C PHE A 103 -12.15 -19.82 26.15
N PHE A 104 -10.93 -20.34 26.34
CA PHE A 104 -10.59 -21.76 26.31
C PHE A 104 -10.97 -22.48 27.61
N CYS A 105 -10.27 -22.21 28.73
CA CYS A 105 -10.46 -22.93 29.99
C CYS A 105 -11.56 -22.35 30.91
N ARG A 106 -12.24 -21.27 30.49
CA ARG A 106 -13.29 -20.57 31.25
C ARG A 106 -12.90 -20.01 32.62
N HIS A 107 -11.61 -20.04 33.01
CA HIS A 107 -11.11 -19.42 34.23
C HIS A 107 -11.46 -17.92 34.29
N TYR A 108 -12.00 -17.46 35.42
CA TYR A 108 -12.47 -16.09 35.63
C TYR A 108 -11.38 -15.14 36.14
N GLY A 109 -11.59 -13.84 35.99
CA GLY A 109 -10.63 -12.82 36.45
C GLY A 109 -9.31 -12.87 35.70
N ILE A 110 -9.36 -13.16 34.40
CA ILE A 110 -8.23 -12.94 33.48
C ILE A 110 -8.00 -11.44 33.37
N THR A 111 -6.73 -11.03 33.43
CA THR A 111 -6.27 -9.66 33.24
C THR A 111 -5.00 -9.70 32.40
N ILE A 112 -4.57 -8.56 31.83
CA ILE A 112 -3.34 -8.50 31.02
C ILE A 112 -2.12 -8.98 31.80
N LYS A 113 -2.09 -8.79 33.13
CA LYS A 113 -0.99 -9.27 34.01
C LYS A 113 -0.91 -10.80 34.14
N LYS A 114 -1.99 -11.52 33.83
CA LYS A 114 -2.10 -12.99 33.83
C LYS A 114 -1.96 -13.59 32.42
N LEU A 115 -1.43 -12.79 31.50
CA LEU A 115 -1.12 -13.17 30.14
C LEU A 115 0.36 -12.93 29.89
N HIS A 116 1.00 -13.79 29.10
CA HIS A 116 2.42 -13.69 28.79
C HIS A 116 2.71 -13.86 27.30
N ASN A 117 3.79 -13.25 26.83
CA ASN A 117 4.26 -13.40 25.46
C ASN A 117 4.70 -14.85 25.23
N ASN A 118 4.14 -15.51 24.21
CA ASN A 118 4.58 -16.85 23.84
C ASN A 118 5.85 -16.75 22.97
N LEU A 119 7.02 -16.83 23.61
CA LEU A 119 8.33 -16.73 22.94
C LEU A 119 8.59 -17.89 21.96
N PHE A 120 8.04 -19.07 22.23
CA PHE A 120 8.17 -20.23 21.33
C PHE A 120 7.38 -20.01 20.04
N TYR A 121 6.11 -19.59 20.16
CA TYR A 121 5.28 -19.16 19.04
C TYR A 121 6.00 -18.07 18.24
N LYS A 122 6.50 -17.02 18.90
CA LYS A 122 7.23 -15.94 18.22
C LYS A 122 8.44 -16.46 17.45
N LYS A 123 9.25 -17.34 18.04
CA LYS A 123 10.42 -17.94 17.38
C LYS A 123 10.05 -18.73 16.12
N ILE A 124 8.89 -19.39 16.07
CA ILE A 124 8.41 -20.10 14.87
C ILE A 124 7.80 -19.10 13.88
N PHE A 125 6.97 -18.16 14.34
CA PHE A 125 6.34 -17.15 13.53
C PHE A 125 7.35 -16.26 12.78
N ASP A 126 8.46 -15.91 13.43
CA ASP A 126 9.55 -15.12 12.83
C ASP A 126 10.31 -15.89 11.71
N GLN A 127 10.12 -17.20 11.58
CA GLN A 127 10.71 -18.01 10.49
C GLN A 127 9.82 -18.05 9.23
N LEU A 128 8.54 -17.68 9.37
CA LEU A 128 7.55 -17.71 8.29
C LEU A 128 7.88 -16.71 7.19
N MET A 129 7.56 -17.08 5.95
CA MET A 129 7.71 -16.23 4.78
C MET A 129 6.33 -15.92 4.20
N PHE A 130 6.15 -14.68 3.75
CA PHE A 130 4.90 -14.19 3.17
C PHE A 130 5.15 -13.77 1.72
N LYS A 131 4.47 -14.42 0.78
CA LYS A 131 4.48 -14.01 -0.63
C LYS A 131 3.80 -12.65 -0.78
N CYS A 132 4.39 -11.74 -1.55
CA CYS A 132 3.79 -10.44 -1.83
C CYS A 132 2.37 -10.56 -2.42
N CYS A 133 1.39 -9.88 -1.81
CA CYS A 133 0.00 -9.89 -2.29
C CYS A 133 -0.23 -9.09 -3.58
N ASN A 134 0.76 -8.37 -4.10
CA ASN A 134 0.62 -7.62 -5.34
C ASN A 134 0.77 -8.55 -6.55
N GLN A 135 -0.18 -8.50 -7.47
CA GLN A 135 -0.22 -9.35 -8.66
C GLN A 135 1.09 -9.28 -9.47
N ASP A 136 1.56 -10.45 -9.91
CA ASP A 136 2.82 -10.69 -10.62
C ASP A 136 4.10 -10.44 -9.79
N CYS A 137 4.01 -10.10 -8.50
CA CYS A 137 5.16 -10.09 -7.61
C CYS A 137 5.37 -11.47 -6.97
N ASN A 138 6.50 -12.10 -7.24
CA ASN A 138 6.86 -13.41 -6.67
C ASN A 138 7.87 -13.34 -5.51
N LEU A 139 8.15 -12.13 -5.01
CA LEU A 139 9.04 -11.94 -3.87
C LEU A 139 8.36 -12.37 -2.56
N MET A 140 9.16 -12.91 -1.64
CA MET A 140 8.72 -13.36 -0.32
C MET A 140 9.52 -12.64 0.77
N PHE A 141 8.86 -12.31 1.88
CA PHE A 141 9.45 -11.55 2.98
C PHE A 141 9.07 -12.13 4.34
N PRO A 142 9.90 -12.00 5.38
CA PRO A 142 9.46 -12.19 6.76
C PRO A 142 8.39 -11.14 7.12
N TYR A 143 7.57 -11.44 8.14
CA TYR A 143 6.37 -10.65 8.49
C TYR A 143 6.64 -9.15 8.72
N ASP A 144 7.75 -8.81 9.37
CA ASP A 144 8.15 -7.43 9.69
C ASP A 144 8.50 -6.59 8.45
N HIS A 145 9.05 -7.23 7.41
CA HIS A 145 9.38 -6.59 6.13
C HIS A 145 8.23 -6.65 5.11
N TYR A 146 7.31 -7.60 5.26
CA TYR A 146 6.22 -7.90 4.33
C TYR A 146 5.35 -6.68 4.01
N TYR A 147 4.81 -6.01 5.05
CA TYR A 147 3.93 -4.87 4.87
C TYR A 147 4.65 -3.68 4.22
N TYR A 148 5.89 -3.42 4.64
CA TYR A 148 6.71 -2.35 4.07
C TYR A 148 6.95 -2.58 2.58
N HIS A 149 7.27 -3.81 2.17
CA HIS A 149 7.40 -4.15 0.76
C HIS A 149 6.09 -3.91 0.01
N CYS A 150 5.00 -4.53 0.44
CA CYS A 150 3.72 -4.53 -0.30
C CYS A 150 3.18 -3.12 -0.53
N CYS A 151 3.26 -2.24 0.47
CA CYS A 151 2.71 -0.88 0.39
C CYS A 151 3.68 0.17 -0.18
N ASN A 152 5.00 0.02 0.01
CA ASN A 152 5.96 1.11 -0.24
C ASN A 152 7.02 0.81 -1.31
N LYS A 153 7.38 -0.46 -1.54
CA LYS A 153 8.50 -0.84 -2.42
C LYS A 153 8.11 -1.67 -3.63
N CYS A 154 7.04 -2.46 -3.54
CA CYS A 154 6.64 -3.33 -4.64
C CYS A 154 6.31 -2.53 -5.91
N GLU A 155 7.00 -2.80 -7.02
CA GLU A 155 6.77 -2.12 -8.30
C GLU A 155 5.44 -2.51 -8.97
N HIS A 156 4.89 -3.65 -8.54
CA HIS A 156 3.63 -4.20 -8.98
C HIS A 156 2.42 -3.65 -8.21
N ARG A 157 2.65 -2.89 -7.13
CA ARG A 157 1.56 -2.35 -6.31
C ARG A 157 0.68 -1.41 -7.13
N LEU A 158 -0.63 -1.53 -6.92
CA LEU A 158 -1.61 -0.71 -7.61
C LEU A 158 -1.79 0.63 -6.91
N LEU A 159 -1.84 1.70 -7.69
CA LEU A 159 -1.98 3.08 -7.27
C LEU A 159 -2.98 3.78 -8.20
N SER A 160 -3.86 4.60 -7.63
CA SER A 160 -4.84 5.36 -8.41
C SER A 160 -4.35 6.78 -8.66
N CYS A 161 -4.34 7.20 -9.93
CA CYS A 161 -4.02 8.56 -10.32
C CYS A 161 -5.14 9.51 -9.90
N GLY A 162 -4.87 10.45 -9.00
CA GLY A 162 -5.84 11.40 -8.45
C GLY A 162 -6.32 12.49 -9.40
N LEU A 163 -5.83 12.51 -10.64
CA LEU A 163 -6.29 13.44 -11.70
C LEU A 163 -7.32 12.79 -12.64
N CYS A 164 -7.19 11.49 -12.93
CA CYS A 164 -8.05 10.76 -13.87
C CYS A 164 -8.73 9.51 -13.26
N ASN A 165 -8.44 9.20 -12.00
CA ASN A 165 -8.86 8.01 -11.25
C ASN A 165 -8.45 6.65 -11.85
N GLN A 166 -7.54 6.62 -12.83
CA GLN A 166 -7.02 5.37 -13.40
C GLN A 166 -6.12 4.63 -12.39
N THR A 167 -6.39 3.36 -12.16
CA THR A 167 -5.56 2.47 -11.32
C THR A 167 -4.49 1.78 -12.15
N LEU A 168 -3.24 1.85 -11.68
CA LEU A 168 -2.04 1.50 -12.43
C LEU A 168 -1.00 0.83 -11.53
N LYS A 169 -0.11 -0.01 -12.08
CA LYS A 169 1.07 -0.49 -11.37
C LYS A 169 2.05 0.67 -11.14
N TYR A 170 2.75 0.68 -10.00
CA TYR A 170 3.77 1.71 -9.69
C TYR A 170 4.82 1.87 -10.80
N SER A 171 5.27 0.77 -11.41
CA SER A 171 6.19 0.76 -12.57
C SER A 171 5.66 1.47 -13.84
N LYS A 172 4.37 1.83 -13.89
CA LYS A 172 3.72 2.55 -15.00
C LYS A 172 3.33 3.99 -14.65
N ILE A 173 3.66 4.48 -13.45
CA ILE A 173 3.34 5.85 -13.04
C ILE A 173 4.06 6.89 -13.88
N GLU A 174 5.33 6.67 -14.22
CA GLU A 174 6.12 7.68 -14.92
C GLU A 174 5.62 7.89 -16.35
N THR A 175 5.39 6.81 -17.11
CA THR A 175 4.76 6.87 -18.43
C THR A 175 3.34 7.44 -18.34
N HIS A 176 2.56 7.07 -17.32
CA HIS A 176 1.23 7.64 -17.15
C HIS A 176 1.26 9.15 -16.88
N VAL A 177 2.19 9.69 -16.09
CA VAL A 177 2.28 11.15 -15.88
C VAL A 177 2.55 11.86 -17.21
N ASP A 178 3.39 11.28 -18.06
CA ASP A 178 3.70 11.82 -19.39
C ASP A 178 2.59 11.58 -20.43
N GLU A 179 1.62 10.69 -20.17
CA GLU A 179 0.46 10.38 -21.04
C GLU A 179 -0.88 10.97 -20.54
N CYS A 180 -1.02 11.28 -19.25
CA CYS A 180 -2.30 11.54 -18.59
C CYS A 180 -3.03 12.75 -19.18
N LEU A 181 -4.23 12.49 -19.70
CA LEU A 181 -5.15 13.48 -20.26
C LEU A 181 -5.60 14.55 -19.25
N LYS A 182 -5.50 14.27 -17.95
CA LYS A 182 -5.84 15.19 -16.85
C LYS A 182 -4.64 15.84 -16.17
N VAL A 183 -3.43 15.67 -16.70
CA VAL A 183 -2.27 16.41 -16.20
C VAL A 183 -2.33 17.88 -16.64
N ASP A 184 -2.08 18.77 -15.70
CA ASP A 184 -1.90 20.19 -15.97
C ASP A 184 -0.54 20.48 -16.59
N GLY A 185 -0.53 21.43 -17.51
CA GLY A 185 0.67 21.94 -18.15
C GLY A 185 0.37 23.28 -18.81
N LYS A 186 1.31 23.74 -19.62
CA LYS A 186 1.26 25.05 -20.27
C LYS A 186 1.42 24.96 -21.78
N CYS A 187 0.69 25.82 -22.47
CA CYS A 187 1.02 26.19 -23.83
C CYS A 187 2.35 26.98 -23.85
N SER A 188 3.32 26.50 -24.62
CA SER A 188 4.61 27.17 -24.86
C SER A 188 4.47 28.60 -25.41
N TYR A 189 3.48 28.87 -26.27
CA TYR A 189 3.27 30.18 -26.87
C TYR A 189 2.64 31.23 -25.93
N CYS A 190 1.57 30.86 -25.20
CA CYS A 190 0.81 31.82 -24.39
C CYS A 190 1.00 31.68 -22.87
N ASN A 191 1.76 30.68 -22.40
CA ASN A 191 2.05 30.41 -20.99
C ASN A 191 0.79 30.13 -20.12
N LYS A 192 -0.40 30.00 -20.73
CA LYS A 192 -1.65 29.67 -20.05
C LYS A 192 -1.62 28.23 -19.56
N LYS A 193 -1.97 28.03 -18.28
CA LYS A 193 -2.16 26.70 -17.68
C LYS A 193 -3.49 26.09 -18.10
N MET A 194 -3.52 24.79 -18.38
CA MET A 194 -4.73 24.00 -18.64
C MET A 194 -4.44 22.49 -18.56
N ASP A 195 -5.49 21.67 -18.43
CA ASP A 195 -5.37 20.22 -18.61
C ASP A 195 -5.07 19.87 -20.08
N ARG A 196 -4.44 18.72 -20.29
CA ARG A 196 -4.03 18.28 -21.63
C ARG A 196 -5.20 18.12 -22.62
N VAL A 197 -6.37 17.69 -22.16
CA VAL A 197 -7.58 17.59 -23.00
C VAL A 197 -8.00 18.96 -23.53
N SER A 198 -7.98 19.99 -22.69
CA SER A 198 -8.29 21.37 -23.07
C SER A 198 -7.27 21.93 -24.06
N PHE A 199 -6.00 21.55 -23.90
CA PHE A 199 -4.93 21.88 -24.84
C PHE A 199 -5.16 21.26 -26.22
N ILE A 200 -5.32 19.93 -26.27
CA ILE A 200 -5.50 19.16 -27.52
C ILE A 200 -6.76 19.59 -28.28
N ASN A 201 -7.90 19.71 -27.59
CA ASN A 201 -9.19 19.79 -28.29
C ASN A 201 -9.50 21.17 -28.91
N ASN A 202 -8.98 22.27 -28.35
CA ASN A 202 -9.41 23.61 -28.76
C ASN A 202 -8.37 24.72 -28.58
N HIS A 203 -7.19 24.48 -27.98
CA HIS A 203 -6.37 25.61 -27.56
C HIS A 203 -5.74 26.37 -28.74
N HIS A 204 -4.99 25.72 -29.62
CA HIS A 204 -4.26 26.42 -30.69
C HIS A 204 -5.17 26.96 -31.79
N ASP A 205 -6.12 26.16 -32.26
CA ASP A 205 -6.97 26.53 -33.41
C ASP A 205 -7.94 27.68 -33.08
N LYS A 206 -8.46 27.72 -31.85
CA LYS A 206 -9.57 28.60 -31.46
C LYS A 206 -9.21 29.66 -30.43
N ILE A 207 -8.27 29.41 -29.52
CA ILE A 207 -8.16 30.18 -28.27
C ILE A 207 -6.77 30.84 -28.06
N CYS A 208 -5.68 30.30 -28.61
CA CYS A 208 -4.33 30.75 -28.29
C CYS A 208 -3.99 32.08 -28.98
N PRO A 209 -3.85 33.20 -28.22
CA PRO A 209 -3.68 34.53 -28.81
C PRO A 209 -2.29 34.71 -29.45
N LYS A 210 -1.31 33.88 -29.07
CA LYS A 210 0.07 33.94 -29.56
C LYS A 210 0.42 32.87 -30.58
N PHE A 211 -0.46 31.93 -30.88
CA PHE A 211 -0.24 30.93 -31.93
C PHE A 211 -0.53 31.52 -33.31
N LYS A 212 -1.67 32.20 -33.46
CA LYS A 212 -2.09 32.89 -34.70
C LYS A 212 -1.22 34.08 -35.12
N LEU A 213 -0.23 34.45 -34.33
CA LEU A 213 0.75 35.51 -34.61
C LEU A 213 2.12 34.97 -35.06
N ASN A 214 2.30 33.64 -35.07
CA ASN A 214 3.54 32.95 -35.42
C ASN A 214 3.34 31.91 -36.55
N LEU A 215 2.21 32.00 -37.27
CA LEU A 215 1.90 31.29 -38.51
C LEU A 215 1.89 32.30 -39.66
#